data_AF-A0A3C0DY64-F1
#
_entry.id   AF-A0A3C0DY64-F1
#
_cell.length_a   1.000
_cell.length_b   1.000
_cell.length_c   1.000
_cell.angle_alpha   90.00
_cell.angle_beta   90.00
_cell.angle_gamma   90.00
#
_symmetry.space_group_name_H-M   'P 1'
#
loop_
_entity.id
_entity.type
_entity.pdbx_description
1 polymer ?
#
loop_
_entity_poly.entity_id
_entity_poly.type
_entity_poly.pdbx_seq_one_letter_code
_entity_poly.pdbx_strand_id
1 'polypeptide(L)'
;LASVADEPLSVQVPVVVLLALLATVGVYGLVAVIVRMDDVGFALMKRPQRVLRALGQQMVAALPWVIKAVGLLGTVALLLVAGDMIIHHVHMVQHLVEAWPGPLAAAAVALVVGSVEVALVELVRRLR
;
A
#
# COMPACT_ATOMS: atom_id res chain seq x y z
N LEU A 1 -10.17 7.18 11.42
CA LEU A 1 -10.17 8.66 11.38
C LEU A 1 -11.59 9.20 11.25
N ALA A 2 -12.41 8.68 10.34
CA ALA A 2 -13.83 9.08 10.21
C ALA A 2 -14.61 9.09 11.53
N SER A 3 -14.38 8.12 12.42
CA SER A 3 -15.06 8.01 13.72
C SER A 3 -14.69 9.06 14.77
N VAL A 4 -13.63 9.83 14.55
CA VAL A 4 -13.14 10.89 15.47
C VAL A 4 -13.03 12.23 14.75
N ALA A 5 -13.56 12.34 13.53
CA ALA A 5 -13.45 13.56 12.73
C ALA A 5 -14.20 14.76 13.34
N ASP A 6 -15.26 14.50 14.11
CA ASP A 6 -16.09 15.53 14.77
C ASP A 6 -15.69 15.79 16.24
N GLU A 7 -14.68 15.09 16.75
CA GLU A 7 -14.19 15.24 18.13
C GLU A 7 -13.25 16.45 18.29
N PRO A 8 -13.09 17.04 19.49
CA PRO A 8 -12.17 18.15 19.69
C PRO A 8 -10.71 17.72 19.45
N LEU A 9 -9.84 18.70 19.12
CA LEU A 9 -8.41 18.45 18.82
C LEU A 9 -7.67 17.72 19.95
N SER A 10 -8.11 17.88 21.20
CA SER A 10 -7.59 17.16 22.36
C SER A 10 -7.74 15.63 22.25
N VAL A 11 -8.74 15.15 21.50
CA VAL A 11 -8.98 13.72 21.22
C VAL A 11 -8.36 13.32 19.89
N GLN A 12 -8.47 14.14 18.85
CA GLN A 12 -7.96 13.79 17.52
C GLN A 12 -6.43 13.60 17.49
N VAL A 13 -5.68 14.54 18.07
CA VAL A 13 -4.22 14.54 18.04
C VAL A 13 -3.62 13.25 18.62
N PRO A 14 -3.95 12.82 19.87
CA PRO A 14 -3.38 11.59 20.42
C PRO A 14 -3.77 10.35 19.62
N VAL A 15 -4.99 10.31 19.06
CA VAL A 15 -5.44 9.18 18.22
C VAL A 15 -4.62 9.10 16.93
N VAL A 16 -4.43 10.21 16.22
CA VAL A 16 -3.63 10.25 14.99
C VAL A 16 -2.18 9.88 15.26
N VAL A 17 -1.59 10.42 16.34
CA VAL A 17 -0.21 10.08 16.74
C VAL A 17 -0.07 8.59 17.03
N LEU A 18 -1.01 8.01 17.79
CA LEU A 18 -0.99 6.58 18.10
C LEU A 18 -1.10 5.73 16.83
N LEU A 19 -2.05 6.05 15.94
CA LEU A 19 -2.24 5.33 14.68
C LEU A 19 -1.01 5.47 13.77
N ALA A 20 -0.39 6.66 13.70
CA ALA A 20 0.82 6.88 12.92
C ALA A 20 2.00 6.04 13.44
N LEU A 21 2.18 5.98 14.77
CA LEU A 21 3.22 5.14 15.38
C LEU A 21 2.96 3.65 15.15
N LEU A 22 1.72 3.19 15.34
CA LEU A 22 1.35 1.79 15.09
C LEU A 22 1.54 1.40 13.63
N ALA A 23 1.13 2.25 12.68
CA ALA A 23 1.36 2.02 11.26
C ALA A 23 2.87 1.97 10.94
N THR A 24 3.67 2.87 11.51
CA THR A 24 5.12 2.90 11.33
C THR A 24 5.77 1.60 11.82
N VAL A 25 5.50 1.22 13.07
CA VAL A 25 6.02 -0.02 13.65
C VAL A 25 5.52 -1.25 12.88
N GLY A 26 4.24 -1.25 12.48
CA GLY A 26 3.63 -2.35 11.74
C GLY A 26 4.28 -2.57 10.38
N VAL A 27 4.48 -1.52 9.59
CA VAL A 27 5.09 -1.60 8.26
C VAL A 27 6.55 -2.02 8.36
N TYR A 28 7.35 -1.35 9.21
CA TYR A 28 8.77 -1.70 9.36
C TYR A 28 8.95 -3.08 10.00
N GLY A 29 8.07 -3.47 10.92
CA GLY A 29 8.06 -4.80 11.53
C GLY A 29 7.77 -5.90 10.50
N LEU A 30 6.77 -5.69 9.64
CA LEU A 30 6.46 -6.62 8.54
C LEU A 30 7.66 -6.78 7.59
N VAL A 31 8.26 -5.67 7.18
CA VAL A 31 9.46 -5.69 6.32
C VAL A 31 10.63 -6.40 7.01
N ALA A 32 10.85 -6.15 8.31
CA ALA A 32 11.90 -6.82 9.08
C ALA A 32 11.69 -8.34 9.16
N VAL A 33 10.45 -8.81 9.31
CA VAL A 33 10.12 -10.25 9.27
C VAL A 33 10.43 -10.85 7.90
N ILE A 34 10.05 -10.16 6.82
CA ILE A 34 10.32 -10.61 5.44
C ILE A 34 11.83 -10.73 5.20
N VAL A 35 12.60 -9.72 5.60
CA VAL A 35 14.07 -9.74 5.46
C VAL A 35 14.70 -10.82 6.33
N ARG A 36 14.23 -10.98 7.57
CA ARG A 36 14.75 -12.02 8.47
C ARG A 36 14.50 -13.43 7.95
N MET A 37 13.38 -13.65 7.26
CA MET A 37 13.08 -14.94 6.63
C MET A 37 14.10 -15.29 5.54
N ASP A 38 14.62 -14.30 4.81
CA ASP A 38 15.67 -14.49 3.81
C ASP A 38 17.01 -14.91 4.45
N ASP A 39 17.44 -14.19 5.49
CA ASP A 39 18.66 -14.51 6.24
C ASP A 39 18.62 -15.94 6.82
N VAL A 40 17.48 -16.32 7.39
CA VAL A 40 17.26 -17.67 7.96
C VAL A 40 17.26 -18.73 6.84
N GLY A 41 16.62 -18.44 5.71
CA GLY A 41 16.65 -19.30 4.53
C GLY A 41 18.07 -19.55 4.05
N PHE A 42 18.88 -18.51 3.94
CA PHE A 42 20.30 -18.62 3.58
C PHE A 42 21.12 -19.41 4.61
N ALA A 43 20.86 -19.22 5.91
CA ALA A 43 21.52 -19.99 6.96
C ALA A 43 21.17 -21.49 6.91
N LEU A 44 19.92 -21.85 6.58
CA LEU A 44 19.47 -23.23 6.39
C LEU A 44 20.15 -23.91 5.19
N MET A 45 20.45 -23.15 4.13
CA MET A 45 21.15 -23.67 2.94
C MET A 45 22.57 -24.16 3.23
N LYS A 46 23.20 -23.68 4.31
CA LYS A 46 24.54 -24.09 4.74
C LYS A 46 24.54 -25.37 5.59
N ARG A 47 23.37 -25.89 5.97
CA ARG A 47 23.26 -27.12 6.79
C ARG A 47 23.54 -28.38 5.94
N PRO A 48 24.14 -29.43 6.54
CA PRO A 48 24.49 -30.66 5.82
C PRO A 48 23.25 -31.51 5.44
N GLN A 49 22.12 -31.34 6.12
CA GLN A 49 20.90 -32.08 5.85
C GLN A 49 20.22 -31.60 4.56
N ARG A 50 20.05 -32.51 3.59
CA ARG A 50 19.42 -32.23 2.28
C ARG A 50 18.05 -31.57 2.40
N VAL A 51 17.22 -32.01 3.37
CA VAL A 51 15.87 -31.44 3.60
C VAL A 51 15.96 -29.98 4.05
N LEU A 52 16.84 -29.66 4.99
CA LEU A 52 17.02 -28.28 5.47
C LEU A 52 17.58 -27.37 4.37
N ARG A 53 18.47 -27.89 3.53
CA ARG A 53 19.02 -27.15 2.39
C ARG A 53 17.96 -26.86 1.33
N ALA A 54 17.11 -27.83 1.02
CA ALA A 54 15.99 -27.65 0.10
C ALA A 54 14.96 -26.65 0.63
N LEU A 55 14.63 -26.71 1.93
CA LEU A 55 13.75 -25.73 2.58
C LEU A 55 14.35 -24.31 2.53
N GLY A 56 15.63 -24.15 2.86
CA GLY A 56 16.30 -22.85 2.78
C GLY A 56 16.30 -22.25 1.38
N GLN A 57 16.53 -23.08 0.35
CA GLN A 57 16.44 -22.66 -1.06
C GLN A 57 15.03 -22.19 -1.44
N GLN A 58 13.99 -22.92 -1.01
CA GLN A 58 12.60 -22.56 -1.27
C GLN A 58 12.22 -21.23 -0.60
N MET A 59 12.68 -21.00 0.64
CA MET A 59 12.41 -19.75 1.38
C MET A 59 13.00 -18.53 0.67
N VAL A 60 14.27 -18.60 0.27
CA VAL A 60 14.95 -17.51 -0.45
C VAL A 60 14.33 -17.31 -1.85
N ALA A 61 14.01 -18.40 -2.56
CA ALA A 61 13.38 -18.32 -3.88
C ALA A 61 11.95 -17.73 -3.84
N ALA A 62 11.26 -17.81 -2.69
CA ALA A 62 9.95 -17.20 -2.49
C ALA A 62 10.03 -15.68 -2.22
N LEU A 63 11.16 -15.16 -1.73
CA LEU A 63 11.31 -13.75 -1.37
C LEU A 63 10.96 -12.77 -2.51
N PRO A 64 11.43 -12.95 -3.77
CA PRO A 64 11.09 -12.04 -4.86
C PRO A 64 9.59 -12.01 -5.17
N TRP A 65 8.90 -13.13 -4.96
CA TRP A 65 7.45 -13.22 -5.14
C TRP A 65 6.71 -12.49 -4.02
N VAL A 66 7.15 -12.63 -2.77
CA VAL A 66 6.58 -11.90 -1.63
C VAL A 66 6.72 -10.39 -1.85
N ILE A 67 7.91 -9.91 -2.23
CA ILE A 67 8.14 -8.48 -2.46
C ILE A 67 7.26 -7.96 -3.60
N LYS A 68 7.14 -8.71 -4.71
CA LYS A 68 6.25 -8.35 -5.83
C LYS A 68 4.78 -8.31 -5.42
N ALA A 69 4.33 -9.29 -4.63
CA ALA A 69 2.95 -9.36 -4.16
C ALA A 69 2.63 -8.17 -3.24
N VAL A 70 3.51 -7.86 -2.28
CA VAL A 70 3.36 -6.69 -1.40
C VAL A 70 3.38 -5.40 -2.21
N GLY A 71 4.25 -5.28 -3.21
CA GLY A 71 4.29 -4.11 -4.09
C GLY A 71 2.99 -3.92 -4.89
N LEU A 72 2.45 -5.00 -5.46
CA LEU A 72 1.17 -4.97 -6.17
C LEU A 72 0.01 -4.60 -5.25
N LEU A 73 -0.08 -5.25 -4.08
CA LEU A 73 -1.10 -4.95 -3.08
C LEU A 73 -1.00 -3.50 -2.59
N GLY A 74 0.22 -3.01 -2.37
CA GLY A 74 0.48 -1.61 -2.01
C GLY A 74 0.02 -0.64 -3.09
N THR A 75 0.29 -0.96 -4.36
CA THR A 75 -0.13 -0.11 -5.50
C THR A 75 -1.65 -0.07 -5.62
N VAL A 76 -2.32 -1.23 -5.53
CA VAL A 76 -3.78 -1.31 -5.54
C VAL A 76 -4.37 -0.55 -4.35
N ALA A 77 -3.79 -0.70 -3.15
CA ALA A 77 -4.24 0.02 -1.97
C ALA A 77 -4.09 1.54 -2.13
N LEU A 78 -2.95 2.02 -2.65
CA LEU A 78 -2.73 3.45 -2.88
C LEU A 78 -3.71 4.03 -3.91
N LEU A 79 -4.01 3.30 -4.99
CA LEU A 79 -5.01 3.71 -5.97
C LEU A 79 -6.40 3.82 -5.34
N LEU A 80 -6.83 2.79 -4.60
CA LEU A 80 -8.14 2.77 -3.98
C LEU A 80 -8.28 3.86 -2.90
N VAL A 81 -7.26 4.05 -2.06
CA VAL A 81 -7.27 5.09 -1.01
C VAL A 81 -7.27 6.48 -1.61
N ALA A 82 -6.48 6.73 -2.66
CA ALA A 82 -6.46 8.04 -3.32
C ALA A 82 -7.79 8.35 -4.02
N GLY A 83 -8.37 7.37 -4.72
CA GLY A 83 -9.67 7.53 -5.37
C GLY A 83 -10.80 7.80 -4.37
N ASP A 84 -10.82 7.03 -3.28
CA ASP A 84 -11.79 7.21 -2.20
C ASP A 84 -11.67 8.59 -1.53
N MET A 85 -10.44 9.07 -1.34
CA MET A 85 -10.19 10.43 -0.84
C MET A 85 -10.82 11.48 -1.78
N ILE A 86 -10.64 11.36 -3.09
CA ILE A 86 -11.18 12.33 -4.06
C ILE A 86 -12.71 12.31 -4.06
N ILE A 87 -13.32 11.11 -4.06
CA ILE A 87 -14.79 10.94 -4.07
C ILE A 87 -15.42 11.65 -2.87
N HIS A 88 -14.86 11.48 -1.67
CA HIS A 88 -15.41 12.09 -0.45
C HIS A 88 -15.20 13.60 -0.35
N HIS A 89 -14.16 14.15 -0.99
CA HIS A 89 -13.85 15.58 -0.91
C HIS A 89 -14.42 16.40 -2.08
N VAL A 90 -14.81 15.75 -3.19
CA VAL A 90 -15.36 16.41 -4.38
C VAL A 90 -16.80 15.97 -4.61
N HIS A 91 -17.76 16.76 -4.11
CA HIS A 91 -19.20 16.48 -4.21
C HIS A 91 -19.69 16.16 -5.63
N MET A 92 -19.13 16.81 -6.65
CA MET A 92 -19.48 16.52 -8.04
C MET A 92 -19.11 15.09 -8.45
N VAL A 93 -17.93 14.62 -8.03
CA VAL A 93 -17.47 13.25 -8.32
C VAL A 93 -18.31 12.24 -7.55
N GLN A 94 -18.61 12.54 -6.28
CA GLN A 94 -19.44 11.69 -5.44
C GLN A 94 -20.78 11.34 -6.11
N HIS A 95 -21.53 12.33 -6.58
CA HIS A 95 -22.81 12.10 -7.25
C HIS A 95 -22.69 11.34 -8.57
N LEU A 96 -21.59 11.50 -9.30
CA LEU A 96 -21.37 10.80 -10.58
C LEU A 96 -21.13 9.30 -10.40
N VAL A 97 -20.52 8.91 -9.28
CA VAL A 97 -20.14 7.50 -8.99
C VAL A 97 -20.95 6.88 -7.85
N GLU A 98 -21.96 7.57 -7.34
CA GLU A 98 -22.78 7.13 -6.19
C GLU A 98 -23.46 5.77 -6.42
N ALA A 99 -23.84 5.48 -7.68
CA ALA A 99 -24.46 4.22 -8.06
C ALA A 99 -23.47 3.06 -8.24
N TRP A 100 -22.16 3.31 -8.14
CA TRP A 100 -21.12 2.32 -8.40
C TRP A 100 -20.67 1.65 -7.08
N PRO A 101 -20.21 0.39 -7.14
CA PRO A 101 -19.56 -0.22 -5.99
C PRO A 101 -18.31 0.57 -5.58
N GLY A 102 -18.17 0.91 -4.29
CA GLY A 102 -17.12 1.81 -3.78
C GLY A 102 -15.71 1.54 -4.30
N PRO A 103 -15.18 0.30 -4.26
CA PRO A 103 -13.84 0.01 -4.78
C PRO A 103 -13.70 0.26 -6.28
N LEU A 104 -14.76 0.00 -7.07
CA LEU A 104 -14.75 0.24 -8.51
C LEU A 104 -14.80 1.75 -8.81
N ALA A 105 -15.63 2.49 -8.08
CA ALA A 105 -15.70 3.94 -8.16
C ALA A 105 -14.33 4.58 -7.84
N ALA A 106 -13.72 4.19 -6.72
CA ALA A 106 -12.43 4.69 -6.29
C ALA A 106 -11.33 4.38 -7.31
N ALA A 107 -11.26 3.13 -7.80
CA ALA A 107 -10.28 2.77 -8.82
C ALA A 107 -10.47 3.56 -10.12
N ALA A 108 -11.71 3.73 -10.59
CA ALA A 108 -12.00 4.48 -11.80
C ALA A 108 -11.60 5.96 -11.68
N VAL A 109 -11.95 6.60 -10.57
CA VAL A 109 -11.58 8.00 -10.30
C VAL A 109 -10.08 8.16 -10.21
N ALA A 110 -9.39 7.30 -9.45
CA ALA A 110 -7.94 7.34 -9.31
C ALA A 110 -7.22 7.17 -10.66
N LEU A 111 -7.69 6.24 -11.51
CA LEU A 111 -7.11 6.02 -12.83
C LEU A 111 -7.34 7.20 -13.78
N VAL A 112 -8.53 7.81 -13.77
CA VAL A 112 -8.81 8.99 -14.61
C VAL A 112 -7.94 10.16 -14.18
N VAL A 113 -7.92 10.48 -12.88
CA VAL A 113 -7.13 11.61 -12.35
C VAL A 113 -5.64 11.39 -12.58
N GLY A 114 -5.13 10.19 -12.29
CA GLY A 114 -3.73 9.85 -12.51
C GLY A 114 -3.34 9.92 -14.00
N SER A 115 -4.22 9.49 -14.91
CA SER A 115 -3.96 9.58 -16.35
C SER A 115 -3.92 11.03 -16.84
N VAL A 116 -4.82 11.88 -16.32
CA VAL A 116 -4.83 13.33 -16.63
C VAL A 116 -3.55 13.99 -16.13
N GLU A 117 -3.13 13.68 -14.90
CA GLU A 117 -1.88 14.22 -14.33
C GLU A 117 -0.66 13.82 -15.18
N VAL A 118 -0.54 12.55 -15.55
CA VAL A 118 0.55 12.07 -16.42
C VAL A 118 0.53 12.75 -17.78
N ALA A 119 -0.65 12.90 -18.40
CA ALA A 119 -0.79 13.57 -19.69
C ALA A 119 -0.39 15.05 -19.62
N LEU A 120 -0.76 15.75 -18.54
CA LEU A 120 -0.36 17.14 -18.30
C LEU A 120 1.15 17.27 -18.11
N VAL A 121 1.75 16.41 -17.29
CA VAL A 121 3.20 16.40 -17.05
C VAL A 121 3.97 16.15 -18.35
N GLU A 122 3.50 15.20 -19.16
CA GLU A 122 4.12 14.87 -20.45
C GLU A 122 3.96 16.02 -21.46
N LEU A 123 2.80 16.68 -21.49
CA LEU A 123 2.59 17.86 -22.33
C LEU A 123 3.54 19.00 -21.95
N VAL A 124 3.68 19.28 -20.65
CA VAL A 124 4.60 20.32 -20.15
C VAL A 124 6.05 19.96 -20.48
N ARG A 125 6.44 18.69 -20.34
CA ARG A 125 7.78 18.21 -20.71
C ARG A 125 8.07 18.32 -22.20
N ARG A 126 7.06 18.21 -23.06
CA ARG A 126 7.20 18.38 -24.52
C ARG A 126 7.28 19.84 -24.95
N LEU A 127 6.75 20.76 -24.16
CA LEU A 127 6.72 22.20 -24.46
C LEU A 127 7.92 22.97 -23.88
N ARG A 128 8.69 22.37 -22.97
CA ARG A 128 9.94 22.92 -22.41
C ARG A 128 11.14 22.32 -23.13
#